data_AF-A0A496LRX4-F1
#
_entry.id   AF-A0A496LRX4-F1
#
_cell.length_a   1.000
_cell.length_b   1.000
_cell.length_c   1.000
_cell.angle_alpha   90.00
_cell.angle_beta   90.00
_cell.angle_gamma   90.00
#
_symmetry.space_group_name_H-M   'P 1'
#
loop_
_entity.id
_entity.type
_entity.pdbx_description
1 polymer ?
#
loop_
_entity_poly.entity_id
_entity_poly.type
_entity_poly.pdbx_seq_one_letter_code
_entity_poly.pdbx_strand_id
1 'polypeptide(L)'
;MYRCFLKRALDFTAALVLIILVSPVMALTWFLIRKHISKSAIFTQSRPGLDEQIFKIYKFKTMSDERGADGELLPDEARLNDYGKKIRALSLDELPQLFNVLKGDMSFIGPRP
;
A
#
# COMPACT_ATOMS: atom_id res chain seq x y z
N MET A 1 14.57 -23.31 13.46
CA MET A 1 14.63 -22.15 14.39
C MET A 1 14.59 -20.79 13.69
N TYR A 2 15.46 -20.49 12.70
CA TYR A 2 15.50 -19.17 12.03
C TYR A 2 14.18 -18.77 11.33
N ARG A 3 13.54 -19.73 10.63
CA ARG A 3 12.32 -19.48 9.85
C ARG A 3 11.05 -19.21 10.67
N CYS A 4 10.88 -19.85 11.84
CA CYS A 4 9.58 -19.86 12.52
C CYS A 4 9.40 -18.72 13.52
N PHE A 5 10.46 -18.35 14.26
CA PHE A 5 10.34 -17.39 15.36
C PHE A 5 11.21 -16.14 15.16
N LEU A 6 12.51 -16.32 14.85
CA LEU A 6 13.42 -15.19 14.63
C LEU A 6 12.97 -14.31 13.46
N LYS A 7 12.61 -14.94 12.32
CA LYS A 7 12.14 -14.21 11.15
C LYS A 7 10.92 -13.35 11.45
N ARG A 8 9.92 -13.92 12.15
CA ARG A 8 8.68 -13.19 12.49
C ARG A 8 8.95 -12.06 13.47
N ALA A 9 9.76 -12.29 14.49
CA ALA A 9 10.14 -11.25 15.45
C ALA A 9 10.91 -10.11 14.77
N LEU A 10 11.83 -10.42 13.86
CA LEU A 10 12.59 -9.44 13.08
C LEU A 10 11.70 -8.65 12.11
N ASP A 11 10.82 -9.34 11.38
CA ASP A 11 9.85 -8.68 10.49
C ASP A 11 8.95 -7.71 11.29
N PHE A 12 8.47 -8.15 12.45
CA PHE A 12 7.62 -7.32 13.31
C PHE A 12 8.36 -6.10 13.84
N THR A 13 9.55 -6.27 14.42
CA THR A 13 10.32 -5.16 15.00
C THR A 13 10.77 -4.18 13.94
N ALA A 14 11.26 -4.67 12.79
CA ALA A 14 11.66 -3.82 11.67
C ALA A 14 10.45 -3.07 11.09
N ALA A 15 9.30 -3.72 10.91
CA ALA A 15 8.09 -3.06 10.42
C ALA A 15 7.61 -1.98 11.40
N LEU A 16 7.62 -2.25 12.70
CA LEU A 16 7.23 -1.28 13.72
C LEU A 16 8.13 -0.04 13.69
N VAL A 17 9.45 -0.23 13.66
CA VAL A 17 10.43 0.86 13.59
C VAL A 17 10.26 1.66 12.30
N LEU A 18 10.13 0.99 11.16
CA LEU A 18 9.95 1.66 9.87
C LEU A 18 8.64 2.44 9.83
N ILE A 19 7.53 1.89 10.33
CA ILE A 19 6.24 2.60 10.39
C ILE A 19 6.38 3.90 11.18
N ILE A 20 7.04 3.86 12.33
CA ILE A 20 7.26 5.07 13.15
C ILE A 20 8.10 6.09 12.38
N LEU A 21 9.21 5.65 11.78
CA LEU A 21 10.12 6.51 11.00
C LEU A 21 9.44 7.16 9.79
N VAL A 22 8.69 6.37 9.02
CA VAL A 22 8.02 6.84 7.79
C VAL A 22 6.64 7.44 8.04
N SER A 23 6.13 7.40 9.28
CA SER A 23 4.80 7.93 9.62
C SER A 23 4.57 9.39 9.18
N PRO A 24 5.54 10.32 9.26
CA PRO A 24 5.32 11.69 8.78
C PRO A 24 5.12 11.74 7.26
N VAL A 25 5.88 10.93 6.52
CA VAL A 25 5.78 10.82 5.06
C VAL A 25 4.45 10.16 4.67
N MET A 26 4.03 9.12 5.39
CA MET A 26 2.74 8.47 5.17
C MET A 26 1.58 9.42 5.43
N ALA A 27 1.64 10.22 6.50
CA ALA A 27 0.61 11.20 6.83
C ALA A 27 0.52 12.32 5.77
N LEU A 28 1.67 12.82 5.31
CA LEU A 28 1.72 13.80 4.22
C LEU A 28 1.16 13.22 2.91
N THR A 29 1.57 12.01 2.56
CA THR A 29 1.10 11.31 1.34
C THR A 29 -0.41 11.09 1.41
N TRP A 30 -0.93 10.63 2.55
CA TRP A 30 -2.36 10.47 2.80
C TRP A 30 -3.12 11.78 2.58
N PHE A 31 -2.61 12.90 3.10
CA PHE A 31 -3.23 14.21 2.93
C PHE A 31 -3.25 14.66 1.47
N LEU A 32 -2.13 14.51 0.75
CA LEU A 32 -2.02 14.87 -0.67
C LEU A 32 -3.00 14.06 -1.53
N ILE A 33 -3.14 12.76 -1.27
CA ILE A 33 -4.08 11.90 -2.00
C ILE A 33 -5.52 12.36 -1.77
N ARG A 34 -5.89 12.64 -0.52
CA ARG A 34 -7.25 13.11 -0.18
C ARG A 34 -7.60 14.43 -0.84
N LYS A 35 -6.61 15.30 -1.00
CA LYS A 35 -6.78 16.61 -1.61
C LYS A 35 -6.82 16.56 -3.14
N HIS A 36 -6.00 15.71 -3.77
CA HIS A 36 -5.74 15.79 -5.21
C HIS A 36 -6.20 14.58 -6.04
N ILE A 37 -6.51 13.43 -5.42
CA ILE A 37 -6.77 12.18 -6.16
C ILE A 37 -8.14 11.58 -5.79
N SER A 38 -8.35 11.26 -4.52
CA SER A 38 -9.54 10.53 -4.08
C SER A 38 -9.81 10.75 -2.60
N LYS A 39 -11.09 10.82 -2.21
CA LYS A 39 -11.50 10.92 -0.81
C LYS A 39 -11.01 9.73 0.04
N SER A 40 -10.92 8.54 -0.57
CA SER A 40 -10.27 7.39 0.05
C SER A 40 -8.79 7.36 -0.33
N ALA A 41 -7.91 7.51 0.66
CA ALA A 41 -6.47 7.46 0.44
C ALA A 41 -5.91 6.04 0.40
N ILE A 42 -6.59 5.07 1.03
CA ILE A 42 -6.14 3.67 1.04
C ILE A 42 -6.99 2.85 0.08
N PHE A 43 -6.30 2.04 -0.71
CA PHE A 43 -6.87 1.02 -1.58
C PHE A 43 -6.38 -0.35 -1.13
N THR A 44 -7.25 -1.35 -1.22
CA THR A 44 -6.91 -2.74 -0.86
C THR A 44 -7.12 -3.68 -2.03
N GLN A 45 -6.17 -4.58 -2.26
CA GLN A 45 -6.29 -5.65 -3.24
C GLN A 45 -6.20 -7.02 -2.54
N SER A 46 -7.06 -7.96 -2.91
CA SER A 46 -6.96 -9.34 -2.42
C SER A 46 -5.80 -10.06 -3.10
N ARG A 47 -4.92 -10.69 -2.32
CA ARG A 47 -3.79 -11.50 -2.80
C ARG A 47 -3.69 -12.82 -2.03
N PRO A 48 -3.23 -13.91 -2.65
CA PRO A 48 -2.93 -15.15 -1.95
C PRO A 48 -1.67 -14.98 -1.09
N GLY A 49 -1.76 -15.39 0.18
CA GLY A 49 -0.68 -15.35 1.17
C GLY A 49 -0.14 -16.73 1.51
N LEU A 50 0.30 -16.88 2.76
CA LEU A 50 0.74 -18.17 3.30
C LEU A 50 -0.39 -19.21 3.20
N ASP A 51 -0.05 -20.42 2.73
CA ASP A 51 -1.00 -21.52 2.55
C ASP A 51 -2.24 -21.12 1.70
N GLU A 52 -2.02 -20.26 0.70
CA GLU A 52 -3.05 -19.72 -0.20
C GLU A 52 -4.16 -18.92 0.47
N GLN A 53 -4.00 -18.58 1.76
CA GLN A 53 -4.98 -17.77 2.47
C GLN A 53 -5.01 -16.36 1.89
N ILE A 54 -6.20 -15.92 1.47
CA ILE A 54 -6.38 -14.60 0.88
C ILE A 54 -6.22 -13.54 1.97
N PHE A 55 -5.32 -12.59 1.75
CA PHE A 55 -5.18 -11.39 2.56
C PHE A 55 -5.39 -10.14 1.71
N LYS A 56 -5.63 -9.01 2.38
CA LYS A 56 -5.78 -7.70 1.73
C LYS A 56 -4.47 -6.93 1.84
N ILE A 57 -3.80 -6.71 0.71
CA ILE A 57 -2.63 -5.83 0.64
C ILE A 57 -3.09 -4.37 0.70
N TYR A 58 -2.48 -3.56 1.56
CA TYR A 58 -2.77 -2.13 1.61
C TYR A 58 -1.83 -1.36 0.70
N LYS A 59 -2.38 -0.42 -0.07
CA LYS A 59 -1.63 0.55 -0.85
C LYS A 59 -2.27 1.92 -0.74
N PHE A 60 -1.50 2.97 -0.99
CA PHE A 60 -2.11 4.26 -1.22
C PHE A 60 -2.77 4.30 -2.61
N LYS A 61 -3.92 4.95 -2.68
CA LYS A 61 -4.67 5.12 -3.90
C LYS A 61 -4.04 6.22 -4.75
N THR A 62 -3.58 5.85 -5.95
CA THR A 62 -2.87 6.74 -6.88
C THR A 62 -3.70 7.16 -8.09
N MET A 63 -4.89 6.59 -8.26
CA MET A 63 -5.81 6.87 -9.37
C MET A 63 -7.11 7.47 -8.86
N SER A 64 -7.65 8.44 -9.59
CA SER A 64 -8.92 9.09 -9.26
C SER A 64 -10.11 8.15 -9.47
N ASP A 65 -11.29 8.54 -8.96
CA ASP A 65 -12.56 7.83 -9.17
C ASP A 65 -13.43 8.52 -10.23
N GLU A 66 -12.82 9.30 -11.12
CA GLU A 66 -13.54 10.03 -12.16
C GLU A 66 -14.20 9.07 -13.15
N ARG A 67 -15.45 9.39 -13.48
CA ARG A 67 -16.30 8.62 -14.39
C ARG A 67 -16.70 9.48 -15.58
N GLY A 68 -16.85 8.83 -16.73
CA GLY A 68 -17.34 9.44 -17.95
C GLY A 68 -18.84 9.77 -17.89
N ALA A 69 -19.35 10.37 -18.97
CA ALA A 69 -20.78 10.69 -19.11
C ALA A 69 -21.67 9.43 -19.18
N ASP A 70 -21.08 8.28 -19.55
CA ASP A 70 -21.68 6.96 -19.54
C ASP A 70 -21.76 6.33 -18.13
N GLY A 71 -21.17 6.98 -17.12
CA GLY A 71 -21.09 6.47 -15.76
C GLY A 71 -19.98 5.42 -15.56
N GLU A 72 -19.20 5.09 -16.60
CA GLU A 72 -18.07 4.18 -16.49
C GLU A 72 -16.82 4.88 -15.98
N LEU A 73 -15.90 4.13 -15.38
CA LEU A 73 -14.61 4.69 -14.96
C LEU A 73 -13.83 5.17 -16.20
N LEU A 74 -13.25 6.36 -16.09
CA LEU A 74 -12.38 6.87 -17.15
C LEU A 74 -11.17 5.92 -17.38
N PRO A 75 -10.53 5.99 -18.56
CA PRO A 75 -9.30 5.27 -18.81
C PRO A 75 -8.22 5.59 -17.77
N ASP A 76 -7.35 4.62 -17.50
CA ASP A 76 -6.29 4.73 -16.50
C ASP A 76 -5.37 5.94 -16.70
N GLU A 77 -5.11 6.31 -17.96
CA GLU A 77 -4.32 7.47 -18.36
C GLU A 77 -4.94 8.79 -17.90
N ALA A 78 -6.27 8.89 -17.97
CA ALA A 78 -7.01 10.07 -17.51
C ALA A 78 -7.13 10.11 -15.98
N ARG A 79 -7.12 8.94 -15.32
CA ARG A 79 -7.26 8.82 -13.86
C ARG A 79 -5.94 8.94 -13.10
N LEU A 80 -4.80 8.82 -13.78
CA LEU A 80 -3.47 8.93 -13.20
C LEU A 80 -2.88 10.33 -13.40
N ASN A 81 -3.16 11.23 -12.44
CA ASN A 81 -2.61 12.58 -12.45
C ASN A 81 -1.12 12.63 -12.05
N ASP A 82 -0.49 13.81 -12.17
CA ASP A 82 0.94 13.97 -11.90
C ASP A 82 1.33 13.69 -10.43
N TYR A 83 0.41 13.90 -9.49
CA TYR A 83 0.61 13.51 -8.09
C TYR A 83 0.67 11.98 -7.95
N GLY A 84 -0.27 11.27 -8.58
CA GLY A 84 -0.29 9.81 -8.63
C GLY A 84 0.97 9.24 -9.28
N LYS A 85 1.44 9.85 -10.38
CA LYS A 85 2.71 9.48 -11.04
C LYS A 85 3.91 9.64 -10.09
N LYS A 86 4.02 10.77 -9.39
CA LYS A 86 5.11 11.03 -8.43
C LYS A 86 5.09 10.05 -7.25
N ILE A 87 3.91 9.76 -6.70
CA ILE A 87 3.75 8.79 -5.60
C ILE A 87 4.25 7.41 -6.02
N ARG A 88 3.89 6.95 -7.23
CA ARG A 88 4.37 5.66 -7.79
C ARG A 88 5.87 5.68 -8.08
N ALA A 89 6.38 6.77 -8.65
CA ALA A 89 7.80 6.90 -8.98
C ALA A 89 8.71 6.84 -7.74
N LEU A 90 8.20 7.31 -6.60
CA LEU A 90 8.87 7.27 -5.31
C LEU A 90 8.51 6.04 -4.47
N SER A 91 7.72 5.11 -5.02
CA SER A 91 7.17 3.92 -4.33
C SER A 91 6.45 4.24 -3.01
N LEU A 92 5.96 5.47 -2.85
CA LEU A 92 5.27 5.90 -1.64
C LEU A 92 3.96 5.15 -1.47
N ASP A 93 3.36 4.68 -2.56
CA ASP A 93 2.12 3.90 -2.53
C ASP A 93 2.26 2.53 -1.88
N GLU A 94 3.48 2.03 -1.72
CA GLU A 94 3.76 0.74 -1.10
C GLU A 94 3.97 0.82 0.41
N LEU A 95 4.16 2.02 0.97
CA LEU A 95 4.38 2.20 2.41
C LEU A 95 3.29 1.56 3.30
N PRO A 96 1.99 1.58 2.95
CA PRO A 96 0.97 0.89 3.75
C PRO A 96 1.16 -0.64 3.85
N GLN A 97 1.95 -1.27 2.97
CA GLN A 97 2.27 -2.70 3.06
C GLN A 97 3.08 -3.04 4.31
N LEU A 98 3.76 -2.06 4.94
CA LEU A 98 4.41 -2.25 6.23
C LEU A 98 3.42 -2.72 7.30
N PHE A 99 2.15 -2.30 7.23
CA PHE A 99 1.11 -2.83 8.13
C PHE A 99 0.75 -4.28 7.84
N ASN A 100 0.86 -4.75 6.58
CA ASN A 100 0.71 -6.17 6.27
C ASN A 100 1.85 -6.98 6.86
N VAL A 101 3.09 -6.48 6.80
CA VAL A 101 4.24 -7.12 7.45
C VAL A 101 4.07 -7.12 8.97
N LEU A 102 3.64 -6.01 9.56
CA LEU A 102 3.37 -5.92 11.00
C LEU A 102 2.30 -6.91 11.44
N LYS A 103 1.19 -7.05 10.69
CA LYS A 103 0.12 -8.03 10.98
C LYS A 103 0.54 -9.48 10.78
N GLY A 104 1.52 -9.72 9.91
CA GLY A 104 2.02 -11.07 9.59
C GLY A 104 1.42 -11.67 8.33
N ASP A 105 0.67 -10.87 7.56
CA ASP A 105 0.17 -11.25 6.24
C ASP A 105 1.33 -11.37 5.23
N MET A 106 2.40 -10.58 5.43
CA MET A 106 3.59 -10.50 4.57
C MET A 106 4.88 -10.57 5.40
N SER A 107 6.00 -10.76 4.71
CA SER A 107 7.35 -10.69 5.26
C SER A 107 8.20 -9.77 4.39
N PHE A 108 9.25 -9.14 4.94
CA PHE A 108 10.17 -8.34 4.14
C PHE A 108 10.89 -9.16 3.07
N ILE A 109 11.12 -10.45 3.35
CA ILE A 109 11.82 -11.37 2.45
C ILE A 109 10.91 -12.57 2.19
N GLY A 110 10.33 -12.65 1.00
CA GLY A 110 9.46 -13.74 0.58
C GLY A 110 9.04 -13.64 -0.89
N PRO A 111 8.27 -14.63 -1.39
CA PRO A 111 7.67 -14.56 -2.73
C PRO A 111 6.79 -13.32 -2.86
N ARG A 112 6.75 -12.74 -4.07
CA ARG A 112 5.87 -11.60 -4.36
C ARG A 112 4.41 -12.09 -4.37
N PRO A 113 3.51 -11.49 -3.56
CA PRO A 113 2.09 -11.79 -3.59
C PRO A 113 1.37 -11.18 -4.82
#